data_AF-A0A9W7T9U3-F1
#
_entry.id   AF-A0A9W7T9U3-F1
#
_cell.length_a   1.000
_cell.length_b   1.000
_cell.length_c   1.000
_cell.angle_alpha   90.00
_cell.angle_beta   90.00
_cell.angle_gamma   90.00
#
_symmetry.space_group_name_H-M   'P 1'
#
loop_
_entity.id
_entity.type
_entity.pdbx_description
1 polymer ?
#
loop_
_entity_poly.entity_id
_entity_poly.type
_entity_poly.pdbx_seq_one_letter_code
_entity_poly.pdbx_strand_id
1 'polypeptide(L)'
;MTLNAAGRADNVRLYSTAASAGLQSTPDRPINTNLSRLKIDLRNLLARHPNGIHLSKVRRSCPLILNPQVLNDHASVRQLLQSMPDVVRLCGFGVQTILFPTTAR
;
A
#
# COMPACT_ATOMS: atom_id res chain seq x y z
N MET A 1 41.35 -37.54 -37.50
CA MET A 1 40.10 -38.34 -37.46
C MET A 1 39.21 -37.70 -36.40
N THR A 2 38.21 -36.90 -36.77
CA THR A 2 36.83 -37.30 -37.18
C THR A 2 36.00 -37.73 -35.97
N LEU A 3 34.75 -37.31 -35.71
CA LEU A 3 33.91 -36.14 -36.00
C LEU A 3 32.64 -36.36 -35.14
N ASN A 4 32.22 -35.36 -34.36
CA ASN A 4 30.86 -34.88 -34.02
C ASN A 4 29.64 -35.82 -33.81
N ALA A 5 28.81 -35.46 -32.80
CA ALA A 5 27.34 -35.20 -32.83
C ALA A 5 26.68 -35.64 -31.50
N ALA A 6 25.65 -35.01 -30.92
CA ALA A 6 24.91 -33.77 -31.14
C ALA A 6 23.93 -33.58 -29.95
N GLY A 7 23.54 -32.33 -29.67
CA GLY A 7 22.46 -31.96 -28.76
C GLY A 7 22.76 -30.62 -28.05
N ARG A 8 22.71 -29.46 -28.72
CA ARG A 8 21.51 -28.60 -28.95
C ARG A 8 20.90 -28.16 -27.61
N ALA A 9 20.83 -26.90 -27.21
CA ALA A 9 20.69 -25.62 -27.93
C ALA A 9 21.61 -24.54 -27.30
N ASP A 10 22.27 -23.66 -28.07
CA ASP A 10 21.73 -22.40 -28.64
C ASP A 10 21.14 -21.54 -27.49
N ASN A 11 21.47 -20.26 -27.23
CA ASN A 11 22.09 -19.20 -28.03
C ASN A 11 22.14 -17.94 -27.14
N VAL A 12 23.20 -17.72 -26.37
CA VAL A 12 23.43 -16.42 -25.72
C VAL A 12 24.34 -15.61 -26.63
N ARG A 13 23.72 -14.77 -27.47
CA ARG A 13 24.43 -13.77 -28.27
C ARG A 13 23.78 -12.40 -28.04
N LEU A 14 24.46 -11.66 -27.17
CA LEU A 14 24.76 -10.22 -27.20
C LEU A 14 24.04 -9.39 -28.27
N TYR A 15 23.47 -8.24 -27.89
CA TYR A 15 24.01 -6.91 -28.23
C TYR A 15 23.31 -5.82 -27.39
N SER A 16 24.12 -4.86 -26.97
CA SER A 16 23.74 -3.61 -26.30
C SER A 16 23.04 -2.62 -27.25
N THR A 17 22.42 -1.60 -26.62
CA THR A 17 22.32 -0.19 -27.07
C THR A 17 20.96 0.32 -27.57
N ALA A 18 20.40 1.19 -26.72
CA ALA A 18 19.61 2.42 -26.95
C ALA A 18 18.44 2.42 -27.96
N ALA A 19 17.23 2.73 -27.48
CA ALA A 19 16.65 4.08 -27.55
C ALA A 19 15.16 4.06 -27.16
N SER A 20 14.72 5.17 -26.59
CA SER A 20 13.39 5.53 -26.09
C SER A 20 12.20 5.06 -26.92
N ALA A 21 11.12 4.62 -26.25
CA ALA A 21 9.79 5.25 -26.29
C ALA A 21 8.70 4.30 -25.76
N GLY A 22 7.97 4.75 -24.73
CA GLY A 22 6.52 4.59 -24.66
C GLY A 22 5.93 3.26 -24.17
N LEU A 23 5.04 3.40 -23.18
CA LEU A 23 3.92 2.52 -22.82
C LEU A 23 4.27 1.22 -22.09
N GLN A 24 4.24 1.24 -20.76
CA GLN A 24 3.07 0.85 -19.95
C GLN A 24 2.54 -0.55 -20.31
N SER A 25 2.93 -1.53 -19.49
CA SER A 25 2.05 -2.63 -19.04
C SER A 25 2.73 -3.38 -17.90
N THR A 26 2.88 -2.71 -16.75
CA THR A 26 2.87 -3.45 -15.48
C THR A 26 1.39 -3.67 -15.13
N PRO A 27 0.98 -4.84 -14.64
CA PRO A 27 -0.37 -5.01 -14.08
C PRO A 27 -0.45 -4.26 -12.73
N ASP A 28 -0.56 -2.94 -12.81
CA ASP A 28 -0.85 -2.04 -11.67
C ASP A 28 -2.36 -1.97 -11.45
N ARG A 29 -2.89 -2.81 -10.55
CA ARG A 29 -4.05 -2.55 -9.66
C ARG A 29 -4.70 -3.86 -9.21
N PRO A 30 -4.54 -4.20 -7.92
CA PRO A 30 -5.70 -4.10 -7.03
C PRO A 30 -5.40 -3.48 -5.65
N ILE A 31 -4.14 -3.19 -5.31
CA ILE A 31 -3.74 -2.72 -3.97
C ILE A 31 -4.31 -1.31 -3.67
N ASN A 32 -4.34 -0.44 -4.68
CA ASN A 32 -4.80 0.94 -4.54
C ASN A 32 -6.30 1.04 -4.19
N THR A 33 -7.11 0.06 -4.59
CA THR A 33 -8.56 0.03 -4.32
C THR A 33 -8.86 -0.14 -2.82
N ASN A 34 -8.15 -1.05 -2.15
CA ASN A 34 -8.36 -1.31 -0.72
C ASN A 34 -7.91 -0.13 0.14
N LEU A 35 -6.78 0.50 -0.20
CA LEU A 35 -6.27 1.68 0.50
C LEU A 35 -7.20 2.89 0.31
N SER A 36 -7.68 3.13 -0.90
CA SER A 36 -8.64 4.20 -1.20
C SER A 36 -9.95 3.99 -0.45
N ARG A 37 -10.45 2.75 -0.40
CA ARG A 37 -11.65 2.40 0.38
C ARG A 37 -11.43 2.61 1.88
N LEU A 38 -10.27 2.22 2.41
CA LEU A 38 -9.91 2.49 3.81
C LEU A 38 -9.90 3.99 4.11
N LYS A 39 -9.32 4.81 3.23
CA LYS A 39 -9.32 6.28 3.40
C LYS A 39 -10.74 6.84 3.49
N ILE A 40 -11.65 6.38 2.63
CA ILE A 40 -13.06 6.81 2.65
C ILE A 40 -13.74 6.37 3.96
N ASP A 41 -13.54 5.13 4.37
CA ASP A 41 -14.14 4.58 5.59
C ASP A 41 -13.65 5.32 6.85
N LEU A 42 -12.34 5.62 6.91
CA LEU A 42 -11.75 6.43 7.97
C LEU A 42 -12.30 7.87 7.99
N ARG A 43 -12.47 8.51 6.83
CA ARG A 43 -13.10 9.84 6.75
C ARG A 43 -14.53 9.81 7.28
N ASN A 44 -15.33 8.84 6.86
CA ASN A 44 -16.72 8.68 7.32
C ASN A 44 -16.80 8.37 8.82
N LEU A 45 -15.85 7.58 9.35
CA LEU A 45 -15.77 7.33 10.79
C LEU A 45 -15.39 8.61 11.55
N LEU A 46 -14.36 9.31 11.12
CA LEU A 46 -13.86 10.51 11.80
C LEU A 46 -14.82 11.71 11.68
N ALA A 47 -15.61 11.79 10.62
CA ALA A 47 -16.69 12.77 10.50
C ALA A 47 -17.73 12.64 11.63
N ARG A 48 -17.94 11.43 12.15
CA ARG A 48 -18.84 11.16 13.30
C ARG A 48 -18.13 11.36 14.65
N HIS A 49 -16.81 11.55 14.65
CA HIS A 49 -15.97 11.66 15.84
C HIS A 49 -15.02 12.87 15.74
N PRO A 50 -15.54 14.11 15.75
CA PRO A 50 -14.73 15.32 15.62
C PRO A 50 -13.70 15.48 16.74
N ASN A 51 -14.01 15.00 17.94
CA ASN A 51 -13.12 15.04 19.12
C ASN A 51 -12.09 13.90 19.13
N GLY A 52 -12.02 13.13 18.05
CA GLY A 52 -11.14 11.98 17.92
C GLY A 52 -11.74 10.68 18.45
N ILE A 53 -11.09 9.58 18.09
CA ILE A 53 -11.51 8.21 18.41
C ILE A 53 -10.29 7.33 18.69
N HIS A 54 -10.39 6.47 19.70
CA HIS A 54 -9.33 5.53 20.05
C HIS A 54 -9.09 4.51 18.93
N LEU A 55 -7.82 4.21 18.66
CA LEU A 55 -7.41 3.23 17.65
C LEU A 55 -8.07 1.85 17.87
N SER A 56 -8.26 1.44 19.12
CA SER A 56 -8.98 0.21 19.47
C SER A 56 -10.41 0.19 18.94
N LYS A 57 -11.11 1.33 18.97
CA LYS A 57 -12.48 1.46 18.45
C LYS A 57 -12.49 1.58 16.92
N VAL A 58 -11.51 2.27 16.34
CA VAL A 58 -11.31 2.33 14.88
C VAL A 58 -11.11 0.92 14.30
N ARG A 59 -10.31 0.07 14.95
CA ARG A 59 -10.11 -1.33 14.50
C ARG A 59 -11.41 -2.14 14.47
N ARG A 60 -12.37 -1.83 15.35
CA ARG A 60 -13.68 -2.49 15.37
C ARG A 60 -14.62 -1.94 14.30
N SER A 61 -14.56 -0.64 14.02
CA SER A 61 -15.42 0.01 13.02
C SER A 61 -14.92 -0.12 11.59
N CYS A 62 -13.60 -0.17 11.40
CA CYS A 62 -12.92 -0.22 10.11
C CYS A 62 -11.98 -1.45 10.06
N PRO A 63 -12.50 -2.69 9.94
CA PRO A 63 -11.66 -3.90 9.95
C PRO A 63 -10.67 -3.96 8.77
N LEU A 64 -10.93 -3.21 7.70
CA LEU A 64 -10.01 -3.02 6.56
C LEU A 64 -8.62 -2.53 6.98
N ILE A 65 -8.50 -1.84 8.12
CA ILE A 65 -7.22 -1.37 8.65
C ILE A 65 -6.30 -2.51 9.09
N LEU A 66 -6.87 -3.68 9.36
CA LEU A 66 -6.15 -4.91 9.73
C LEU A 66 -5.97 -5.86 8.55
N ASN A 67 -6.42 -5.47 7.35
CA ASN A 67 -6.30 -6.31 6.18
C ASN A 67 -4.81 -6.44 5.81
N PRO A 68 -4.26 -7.67 5.72
CA PRO A 68 -2.86 -7.89 5.37
C PRO A 68 -2.49 -7.28 4.02
N GLN A 69 -3.44 -7.20 3.07
CA GLN A 69 -3.21 -6.57 1.76
C GLN A 69 -2.97 -5.06 1.87
N VAL A 70 -3.53 -4.39 2.89
CA VAL A 70 -3.33 -2.95 3.13
C VAL A 70 -2.09 -2.70 3.99
N LEU A 71 -1.76 -3.65 4.88
CA LEU A 71 -0.57 -3.62 5.71
C LEU A 71 0.70 -4.11 5.01
N ASN A 72 0.61 -4.67 3.81
CA ASN A 72 1.76 -5.31 3.14
C ASN A 72 2.98 -4.37 3.03
N ASP A 73 2.74 -3.09 2.78
CA ASP A 73 3.79 -2.05 2.69
C ASP A 73 4.08 -1.32 4.02
N HIS A 74 3.43 -1.71 5.11
CA HIS A 74 3.48 -1.01 6.39
C HIS A 74 3.71 -1.98 7.56
N ALA A 75 4.81 -1.79 8.29
CA ALA A 75 5.15 -2.64 9.44
C ALA A 75 4.09 -2.67 10.56
N SER A 76 3.20 -1.67 10.62
CA SER A 76 2.10 -1.61 11.58
C SER A 76 0.94 -0.75 11.09
N VAL A 77 -0.22 -0.93 11.72
CA VAL A 77 -1.40 -0.05 11.56
C VAL A 77 -1.06 1.41 11.83
N ARG A 78 -0.19 1.67 12.82
CA ARG A 78 0.23 3.03 13.13
C ARG A 78 1.00 3.63 11.96
N GLN A 79 1.93 2.88 11.36
CA GLN A 79 2.70 3.32 10.21
C GLN A 79 1.82 3.54 8.97
N LEU A 80 0.83 2.67 8.74
CA LEU A 80 -0.19 2.85 7.71
C LEU A 80 -0.96 4.16 7.89
N LEU A 81 -1.44 4.44 9.11
CA LEU A 81 -2.15 5.68 9.40
C LEU A 81 -1.25 6.91 9.29
N GLN A 82 0.04 6.80 9.67
CA GLN A 82 1.03 7.86 9.48
C GLN A 82 1.31 8.16 8.00
N SER A 83 1.11 7.20 7.10
CA SER A 83 1.26 7.38 5.65
C SER A 83 0.09 8.18 5.02
N MET A 84 -0.97 8.47 5.79
CA MET A 84 -2.17 9.17 5.33
C MET A 84 -2.52 10.42 6.16
N PRO A 85 -1.60 11.39 6.30
CA PRO A 85 -1.83 12.59 7.10
C PRO A 85 -2.99 13.46 6.58
N ASP A 86 -3.36 13.33 5.31
CA ASP A 86 -4.52 14.01 4.70
C ASP A 86 -5.88 13.53 5.25
N VAL A 87 -5.90 12.40 5.94
CA VAL A 87 -7.13 11.78 6.45
C VAL A 87 -7.16 11.80 7.96
N VAL A 88 -6.04 11.42 8.58
CA VAL A 88 -5.96 11.19 10.02
C VAL A 88 -4.75 11.90 10.61
N ARG A 89 -4.94 12.47 11.80
CA ARG A 89 -3.85 12.82 12.71
C ARG A 89 -3.83 11.86 13.86
N LEU A 90 -2.64 11.37 14.20
CA LEU A 90 -2.44 10.47 15.33
C LEU A 90 -1.91 11.25 16.52
N CYS A 91 -2.47 11.00 17.70
CA CYS A 91 -1.96 11.52 18.96
C CYS A 91 -1.84 10.37 19.98
N GLY A 92 -0.83 10.44 20.85
CA GLY A 92 -0.57 9.44 21.87
C GLY A 92 0.32 8.29 21.42
N PHE A 93 0.48 7.31 22.31
CA PHE A 93 1.40 6.19 22.17
C PHE A 93 0.74 4.85 22.45
N GLY A 94 1.12 3.83 21.67
CA GLY A 94 0.65 2.45 21.84
C GLY A 94 -0.87 2.31 21.77
N VAL A 95 -1.47 1.67 22.77
CA VAL A 95 -2.93 1.42 22.84
C VAL A 95 -3.76 2.66 23.12
N GLN A 96 -3.13 3.72 23.66
CA GLN A 96 -3.76 5.02 23.92
C GLN A 96 -3.70 5.95 22.69
N THR A 97 -3.43 5.40 21.52
CA THR A 97 -3.41 6.18 20.27
C THR A 97 -4.84 6.63 19.94
N ILE A 98 -5.02 7.94 19.79
CA ILE A 98 -6.26 8.59 19.37
C ILE A 98 -6.07 9.08 17.93
N LEU A 99 -7.04 8.79 17.07
CA LEU A 99 -7.11 9.31 15.71
C LEU A 99 -8.04 10.51 15.71
N PHE A 100 -7.57 11.62 15.16
CA PHE A 100 -8.33 12.84 14.93
C PHE A 100 -8.57 13.01 13.43
N PRO A 101 -9.71 13.60 13.03
CA PRO A 101 -9.86 14.07 11.66
C PRO A 101 -8.79 15.11 11.35
N THR A 102 -8.17 14.97 10.18
CA THR A 102 -7.45 16.07 9.57
C THR A 102 -8.51 17.03 9.03
N THR A 103 -8.90 18.01 9.83
CA THR A 103 -9.73 19.12 9.37
C THR A 103 -9.01 19.80 8.21
N ALA A 104 -9.59 19.70 7.01
CA ALA A 104 -9.27 20.63 5.93
C ALA A 104 -9.58 22.02 6.51
N ARG A 105 -8.52 22.79 6.72
CA ARG A 105 -8.62 24.18 7.14
C ARG A 105 -9.00 25.02 5.92
#